data_AF-A0A371N2I2-F1
#
_entry.id   AF-A0A371N2I2-F1
#
_cell.length_a   1.000
_cell.length_b   1.000
_cell.length_c   1.000
_cell.angle_alpha   90.00
_cell.angle_beta   90.00
_cell.angle_gamma   90.00
#
_symmetry.space_group_name_H-M   'P 1'
#
loop_
_entity.id
_entity.type
_entity.pdbx_description
1 polymer ?
#
loop_
_entity_poly.entity_id
_entity_poly.type
_entity_poly.pdbx_seq_one_letter_code
_entity_poly.pdbx_strand_id
1 'polypeptide(L)' 'MVFASDSPFGGRFEQTIDDAVVYGDAEMESVLHEGPVRVLVNGWVEVPGGRYLSPHAVHHIDARVSE' A
#
# COMPACT_ATOMS: atom_id res chain seq x y z
N MET A 1 -3.19 -29.16 -13.67
CA MET A 1 -1.82 -28.64 -13.81
C MET A 1 -1.95 -27.17 -14.20
N VAL A 2 -2.08 -26.28 -13.21
CA VAL A 2 -1.06 -25.33 -12.70
C VAL A 2 -0.67 -24.30 -13.78
N PHE A 3 -1.21 -23.08 -13.64
CA PHE A 3 -0.71 -21.90 -14.34
C PHE A 3 0.54 -21.45 -13.60
N ALA A 4 1.70 -21.51 -14.26
CA ALA A 4 2.93 -20.91 -13.75
C ALA A 4 2.77 -19.39 -13.80
N SER A 5 2.63 -18.76 -12.64
CA SER A 5 2.78 -17.32 -12.50
C SER A 5 4.26 -17.06 -12.24
N ASP A 6 4.99 -16.60 -13.26
CA ASP A 6 6.35 -16.04 -13.11
C ASP A 6 6.26 -14.63 -12.51
N SER A 7 5.55 -14.50 -11.39
CA SER A 7 5.62 -13.36 -10.49
C SER A 7 6.22 -13.87 -9.19
N PRO A 8 7.28 -13.25 -8.64
CA PRO A 8 7.87 -13.69 -7.36
C PRO A 8 6.89 -13.61 -6.17
N PHE A 9 5.67 -13.11 -6.39
CA PHE A 9 4.63 -12.88 -5.39
C PHE A 9 3.42 -13.81 -5.57
N GLY A 10 3.67 -15.06 -5.98
CA GLY A 10 2.70 -16.14 -5.90
C GLY A 10 2.27 -16.42 -4.46
N GLY A 11 1.29 -15.66 -3.97
CA GLY A 11 0.49 -15.97 -2.79
C GLY A 11 0.72 -15.06 -1.58
N ARG A 12 -0.27 -14.19 -1.28
CA ARG A 12 -0.64 -13.81 0.09
C ARG A 12 0.47 -13.17 0.94
N PHE A 13 0.93 -11.97 0.58
CA PHE A 13 1.81 -11.18 1.46
C PHE A 13 1.20 -9.82 1.76
N GLU A 14 0.97 -9.56 3.04
CA GLU A 14 0.90 -8.20 3.56
C GLU A 14 2.27 -7.55 3.36
N GLN A 15 2.31 -6.30 2.93
CA GLN A 15 3.56 -5.56 2.72
C GLN A 15 3.64 -4.40 3.71
N THR A 16 4.72 -4.34 4.49
CA THR A 16 5.03 -3.17 5.32
C THR A 16 6.02 -2.27 4.59
N ILE A 17 5.76 -0.97 4.60
CA ILE A 17 6.63 0.07 4.04
C ILE A 17 6.89 1.07 5.16
N ASP A 18 8.15 1.29 5.54
CA ASP A 18 8.49 2.10 6.71
C ASP A 18 8.33 3.61 6.48
N ASP A 19 8.50 4.08 5.24
CA ASP A 19 8.26 5.45 4.83
C ASP A 19 7.51 5.48 3.49
N ALA A 20 6.23 5.86 3.55
CA ALA A 20 5.37 5.94 2.40
C ALA A 20 4.47 7.19 2.42
N VAL A 21 4.01 7.59 1.24
CA VAL A 21 2.92 8.55 1.08
C VAL A 21 1.74 7.85 0.44
N VAL A 22 0.57 7.99 1.05
CA VAL A 22 -0.68 7.44 0.54
C VAL A 22 -1.53 8.56 -0.04
N TYR A 23 -1.84 8.48 -1.33
CA TYR A 23 -2.59 9.50 -2.05
C TYR A 23 -4.03 9.06 -2.33
N GLY A 24 -4.96 10.01 -2.25
CA GLY A 24 -6.39 9.81 -2.56
C GLY A 24 -6.77 10.15 -3.99
N ASP A 25 -5.87 10.75 -4.76
CA ASP A 25 -6.04 11.08 -6.17
C ASP A 25 -4.77 10.83 -6.97
N ALA A 26 -4.87 10.99 -8.29
CA ALA A 26 -3.77 10.77 -9.23
C ALA A 26 -2.79 11.95 -9.30
N GLU A 27 -3.24 13.17 -8.96
CA GLU A 27 -2.48 14.42 -9.11
C GLU A 27 -1.59 14.71 -7.89
N MET A 28 -1.62 13.82 -6.87
CA MET A 28 -0.87 13.94 -5.62
C MET A 28 -1.29 15.14 -4.75
N GLU A 29 -2.52 15.63 -4.92
CA GLU A 29 -3.03 16.80 -4.18
C GLU A 29 -3.67 16.42 -2.82
N SER A 30 -4.26 15.22 -2.73
CA SER A 30 -4.89 14.68 -1.53
C SER A 30 -4.00 13.63 -0.86
N VAL A 31 -3.26 14.06 0.16
CA VAL A 31 -2.47 13.17 1.01
C VAL A 31 -3.34 12.62 2.14
N LEU A 32 -3.52 11.30 2.18
CA LEU A 32 -4.28 10.60 3.21
C LEU A 32 -3.41 10.22 4.42
N HIS A 33 -2.13 9.91 4.17
CA HIS A 33 -1.15 9.58 5.19
C HIS A 33 0.29 9.72 4.69
N GLU A 34 1.19 10.10 5.60
CA GLU A 34 2.65 10.04 5.41
C GLU A 34 3.26 9.26 6.59
N GLY A 35 4.21 8.38 6.27
CA GLY A 35 4.92 7.54 7.24
C GLY A 35 4.70 6.05 7.00
N PRO A 36 4.88 5.20 8.04
CA PRO A 36 4.86 3.76 7.88
C PRO A 36 3.45 3.25 7.59
N VAL A 37 3.34 2.29 6.67
CA VAL A 37 2.06 1.66 6.30
C VAL A 37 2.19 0.14 6.21
N ARG A 38 1.08 -0.55 6.44
CA ARG A 38 0.93 -1.97 6.11
C ARG A 38 -0.20 -2.17 5.11
N VAL A 39 0.15 -2.62 3.90
CA VAL A 39 -0.79 -2.97 2.84
C VAL A 39 -1.24 -4.41 3.06
N LEU A 40 -2.54 -4.59 3.31
CA LEU A 40 -3.13 -5.89 3.56
C LEU A 40 -3.48 -6.60 2.25
N VAL A 41 -3.59 -7.93 2.32
CA VAL A 41 -3.91 -8.78 1.17
C VAL A 41 -5.25 -8.46 0.49
N ASN A 42 -6.15 -7.77 1.18
CA ASN A 42 -7.45 -7.33 0.68
C ASN A 42 -7.44 -5.88 0.18
N GLY A 43 -6.27 -5.27 0.05
CA GLY A 43 -6.07 -3.90 -0.45
C GLY A 43 -6.28 -2.80 0.59
N TRP A 44 -6.67 -3.13 1.83
CA TRP A 44 -6.75 -2.12 2.89
C TRP A 44 -5.35 -1.69 3.31
N VAL A 45 -5.22 -0.41 3.67
CA VAL A 45 -3.95 0.13 4.16
C VAL A 45 -4.10 0.49 5.63
N GLU A 46 -3.38 -0.23 6.49
CA GLU A 46 -3.26 0.12 7.89
C GLU A 46 -2.19 1.19 8.07
N VAL A 47 -2.51 2.19 8.89
CA VAL A 47 -1.61 3.26 9.30
C VAL A 47 -1.53 3.32 10.83
N PRO A 48 -0.52 3.96 11.43
CA PRO A 48 -0.34 3.99 12.88
C PRO A 48 -1.58 4.48 13.62
N GLY A 49 -1.79 3.93 14.82
CA GLY A 49 -2.96 4.23 15.65
C GLY A 49 -4.20 3.38 15.35
N GLY A 50 -4.06 2.28 14.59
CA GLY A 50 -5.16 1.35 14.31
C GLY A 50 -6.20 1.89 13.33
N ARG A 51 -5.83 2.87 12.51
CA ARG A 51 -6.67 3.43 11.45
C ARG A 51 -6.43 2.65 10.15
N TYR A 52 -7.51 2.45 9.39
CA TYR A 52 -7.46 1.76 8.11
C TYR A 52 -8.00 2.67 7.01
N LEU A 53 -7.26 2.77 5.91
CA LEU A 53 -7.68 3.45 4.70
C LEU A 53 -8.32 2.43 3.75
N SER A 54 -9.52 2.76 3.27
CA SER A 54 -10.26 1.91 2.34
C SER A 54 -9.52 1.80 1.00
N PRO A 55 -9.50 0.62 0.36
CA PRO A 55 -8.95 0.47 -0.99
C PRO A 55 -9.59 1.42 -2.00
N HIS A 56 -10.85 1.83 -1.79
CA HIS A 56 -11.53 2.77 -2.70
C HIS A 56 -11.18 4.24 -2.45
N ALA A 57 -10.58 4.54 -1.29
CA ALA A 57 -10.12 5.89 -0.96
C ALA A 57 -8.67 6.10 -1.41
N VAL A 58 -7.88 5.03 -1.51
CA VAL A 58 -6.47 5.08 -1.92
C VAL A 58 -6.35 4.95 -3.43
N HIS A 59 -5.71 5.92 -4.07
CA HIS A 59 -5.38 5.85 -5.49
C HIS A 59 -4.03 5.16 -5.71
N HIS A 60 -2.99 5.60 -5.01
CA HIS A 60 -1.64 5.03 -5.10
C HIS A 60 -0.83 5.26 -3.82
N ILE A 61 0.26 4.51 -3.68
CA ILE A 61 1.18 4.56 -2.56
C ILE A 61 2.60 4.65 -3.10
N ASP A 62 3.35 5.67 -2.68
CA ASP A 62 4.75 5.84 -3.04
C ASP A 62 5.64 5.50 -1.84
N ALA A 63 6.56 4.56 -2.01
CA ALA A 63 7.60 4.28 -1.03
C ALA A 63 8.73 5.30 -1.18
N ARG A 64 9.05 6.02 -0.11
CA ARG A 64 10.21 6.92 -0.08
C ARG A 64 11.44 6.09 0.23
N VAL A 65 12.23 5.78 -0.81
CA VAL A 65 13.55 5.19 -0.61
C VAL A 65 14.49 6.32 -0.21
N SER A 66 15.05 6.25 1.00
CA SER A 66 16.16 7.12 1.38
C SER A 66 17.38 6.72 0.54
N GLU A 67 17.96 7.68 -0.19
CA GLU A 67 19.24 7.51 -0.92
C GLU A 67 20.41 7.25 0.04
#